data_AF-A0A2D6JEU8-F1
#
_entry.id   AF-A0A2D6JEU8-F1
#
_cell.length_a   1.000
_cell.length_b   1.000
_cell.length_c   1.000
_cell.angle_alpha   90.00
_cell.angle_beta   90.00
_cell.angle_gamma   90.00
#
_symmetry.space_group_name_H-M   'P 1'
#
loop_
_entity.id
_entity.type
_entity.pdbx_description
1 polymer ?
#
loop_
_entity_poly.entity_id
_entity_poly.type
_entity_poly.pdbx_seq_one_letter_code
_entity_poly.pdbx_strand_id
1 'polypeptide(L)'
;MFVFRFLFRNFILTFCLWAAVSFVVFLPTVSKAIPCSQSTGEASPLKSIVELAQNYSYQKTLEHFYKQPRLLVKKELPDSNESYEFIASNEFDYYRSPILRKETDVLLGFGTNSAWDLAIRTNAKKLIIADWAVEPLLVTEYLMRPLIAISRGPEDFISYLSGTPKVSLPKHLSLEERFEFHYELLDDPSLKAERKAFINEVLQRIANVGGFSTYHLQFVANYYIQNNAYVAKAKHIQAIDSLLPSDDIRTKVQTRELFSFFERRYSGADGSLAVKEVESRYADPLFSFLSSQEAFDRLKKLFQDKLYYAQASFEDPLIFQEIANLANEGNYKKISISVSNIPDLIEAVKRSNSSEKIRLESVPSDLETYIQQTQLGLQLSIKNLEPVTFYQTRNTMPPHSYEAVEYDIQNNESKKLY
;
A
#
# COMPACT_ATOMS: atom_id res chain seq x y z
N MET A 1 -46.80 40.49 -24.97
CA MET A 1 -46.67 39.04 -24.61
C MET A 1 -46.31 38.13 -25.80
N PHE A 2 -46.90 38.30 -26.98
CA PHE A 2 -46.66 37.41 -28.14
C PHE A 2 -45.21 37.52 -28.70
N VAL A 3 -44.67 38.73 -28.78
CA VAL A 3 -43.29 39.00 -29.23
C VAL A 3 -42.25 38.38 -28.29
N PHE A 4 -42.50 38.41 -26.97
CA PHE A 4 -41.59 37.85 -25.97
C PHE A 4 -41.53 36.31 -26.03
N ARG A 5 -42.67 35.65 -26.28
CA ARG A 5 -42.72 34.19 -26.49
C ARG A 5 -42.04 33.77 -27.79
N PHE A 6 -42.16 34.58 -28.84
CA PHE A 6 -41.48 34.31 -30.11
C PHE A 6 -39.95 34.46 -29.98
N LEU A 7 -39.47 35.50 -29.30
CA LEU A 7 -38.04 35.72 -29.06
C LEU A 7 -37.46 34.65 -28.13
N PHE A 8 -38.16 34.25 -27.06
CA PHE A 8 -37.70 33.22 -26.13
C PHE A 8 -37.63 31.84 -26.77
N ARG A 9 -38.61 31.50 -27.63
CA ARG A 9 -38.62 30.21 -28.35
C ARG A 9 -37.50 30.14 -29.40
N ASN A 10 -37.22 31.24 -30.10
CA ASN A 10 -36.08 31.33 -31.01
C ASN A 10 -34.74 31.32 -30.25
N PHE A 11 -34.65 31.93 -29.07
CA PHE A 11 -33.46 31.88 -28.23
C PHE A 11 -33.15 30.45 -27.77
N ILE A 12 -34.15 29.70 -27.30
CA ILE A 12 -33.97 28.29 -26.90
C ILE A 12 -33.57 27.42 -28.11
N LEU A 13 -34.22 27.58 -29.26
CA LEU A 13 -33.86 26.85 -30.48
C LEU A 13 -32.44 27.16 -30.94
N THR A 14 -32.03 28.43 -30.87
CA THR A 14 -30.66 28.85 -31.24
C THR A 14 -29.65 28.31 -30.24
N PHE A 15 -29.97 28.29 -28.94
CA PHE A 15 -29.12 27.73 -27.89
C PHE A 15 -28.99 26.21 -27.99
N CYS A 16 -30.08 25.49 -28.30
CA CYS A 16 -30.05 24.06 -28.55
C CYS A 16 -29.29 23.72 -29.84
N LEU A 17 -29.41 24.53 -30.90
CA LEU A 17 -28.60 24.38 -32.11
C LEU A 17 -27.12 24.66 -31.82
N TRP A 18 -26.81 25.66 -31.01
CA TRP A 18 -25.44 25.97 -30.60
C TRP A 18 -24.84 24.87 -29.72
N ALA A 19 -25.62 24.28 -28.81
CA ALA A 19 -25.20 23.15 -28.00
C ALA A 19 -24.99 21.89 -28.84
N ALA A 20 -25.86 21.62 -29.83
CA ALA A 20 -25.72 20.50 -30.75
C ALA A 20 -24.54 20.68 -31.73
N VAL A 21 -24.33 21.89 -32.25
CA VAL A 21 -23.16 22.22 -33.09
C VAL A 21 -21.88 22.18 -32.26
N SER A 22 -21.88 22.63 -31.00
CA SER A 22 -20.73 22.48 -30.10
C SER A 22 -20.44 21.00 -29.80
N PHE A 23 -21.46 20.17 -29.63
CA PHE A 23 -21.27 18.72 -29.45
C PHE A 23 -20.73 18.04 -30.71
N VAL A 24 -21.23 18.39 -31.89
CA VAL A 24 -20.82 17.80 -33.18
C VAL A 24 -19.45 18.32 -33.65
N VAL A 25 -19.08 19.56 -33.31
CA VAL A 25 -17.77 20.15 -33.63
C VAL A 25 -16.68 19.74 -32.62
N PHE A 26 -17.04 19.33 -31.40
CA PHE A 26 -16.09 18.72 -30.43
C PHE A 26 -15.94 17.20 -30.56
N LEU A 27 -16.69 16.54 -31.44
CA LEU A 27 -16.64 15.09 -31.65
C LEU A 27 -15.57 14.56 -32.65
N PRO A 28 -14.77 15.39 -33.38
CA PRO A 28 -13.58 14.89 -34.09
C PRO A 28 -12.22 15.26 -33.46
N THR A 29 -12.16 15.96 -32.31
CA THR A 29 -10.87 16.38 -31.71
C THR A 29 -10.42 15.57 -30.49
N VAL A 30 -11.18 14.56 -30.04
CA VAL A 30 -10.77 13.61 -28.98
C VAL A 30 -10.61 12.17 -29.50
N SER A 31 -10.72 11.95 -30.82
CA SER A 31 -10.44 10.67 -31.48
C SER A 31 -9.27 10.75 -32.47
N LYS A 32 -8.33 11.68 -32.25
CA LYS A 32 -6.94 11.38 -32.61
C LYS A 32 -6.47 10.36 -31.59
N ALA A 33 -6.67 9.09 -31.93
CA ALA A 33 -5.75 8.06 -31.55
C ALA A 33 -4.35 8.68 -31.56
N ILE A 34 -3.72 8.74 -30.39
CA ILE A 34 -2.27 8.72 -30.30
C ILE A 34 -1.89 7.69 -31.35
N PRO A 35 -1.06 8.01 -32.36
CA PRO A 35 -0.53 6.97 -33.19
C PRO A 35 0.09 6.01 -32.19
N CYS A 36 -0.50 4.81 -32.06
CA CYS A 36 0.31 3.65 -31.82
C CYS A 36 1.38 3.84 -32.88
N SER A 37 2.56 4.31 -32.46
CA SER A 37 3.75 4.00 -33.21
C SER A 37 3.64 2.49 -33.31
N GLN A 38 3.24 2.01 -34.49
CA GLN A 38 3.67 0.72 -34.94
C GLN A 38 5.19 0.85 -35.00
N SER A 39 5.79 0.73 -33.81
CA SER A 39 7.02 0.00 -33.64
C SER A 39 6.72 -1.35 -34.27
N THR A 40 6.96 -1.43 -35.57
CA THR A 40 7.34 -2.67 -36.24
C THR A 40 8.76 -3.06 -35.85
N GLY A 41 9.25 -2.63 -34.68
CA GLY A 41 10.14 -3.47 -33.90
C GLY A 41 9.27 -4.61 -33.41
N GLU A 42 9.49 -5.81 -33.95
CA GLU A 42 9.08 -7.05 -33.31
C GLU A 42 9.34 -6.88 -31.81
N ALA A 43 8.26 -6.78 -31.01
CA ALA A 43 8.42 -6.79 -29.57
C ALA A 43 9.04 -8.16 -29.27
N SER A 44 10.33 -8.17 -28.96
CA SER A 44 11.04 -9.37 -28.54
C SER A 44 10.13 -10.09 -27.56
N PRO A 45 9.74 -11.35 -27.84
CA PRO A 45 8.72 -12.02 -27.04
C PRO A 45 9.17 -11.96 -25.58
N LEU A 46 8.29 -11.42 -24.72
CA LEU A 46 8.58 -11.33 -23.29
C LEU A 46 9.00 -12.72 -22.82
N LYS A 47 10.12 -12.79 -22.10
CA LYS A 47 10.57 -14.03 -21.46
C LYS A 47 9.41 -14.68 -20.73
N SER A 48 9.27 -15.99 -20.83
CA SER A 48 8.19 -16.70 -20.15
C SER A 48 8.26 -16.46 -18.64
N ILE A 49 7.14 -16.53 -17.91
CA ILE A 49 7.12 -16.46 -16.44
C ILE A 49 8.16 -17.38 -15.79
N VAL A 50 8.34 -18.59 -16.34
CA VAL A 50 9.33 -19.57 -15.84
C VAL A 50 10.75 -19.05 -16.01
N GLU A 51 11.07 -18.50 -17.18
CA GLU A 51 12.38 -17.94 -17.45
C GLU A 51 12.67 -16.68 -16.61
N LEU A 52 11.68 -15.81 -16.41
CA LEU A 52 11.81 -14.65 -15.53
C LEU A 52 12.08 -15.10 -14.09
N ALA A 53 11.31 -16.04 -13.56
CA ALA A 53 11.48 -16.53 -12.21
C ALA A 53 12.78 -17.33 -12.01
N GLN A 54 13.24 -18.10 -13.00
CA GLN A 54 14.53 -18.80 -12.94
C GLN A 54 15.72 -17.82 -12.89
N ASN A 55 15.56 -16.63 -13.45
CA ASN A 55 16.59 -15.58 -13.42
C ASN A 55 16.46 -14.65 -12.21
N TYR A 56 15.48 -14.88 -11.32
CA TYR A 56 15.31 -14.10 -10.09
C TYR A 56 16.50 -14.32 -9.15
N SER A 57 17.00 -13.22 -8.59
CA SER A 57 18.01 -13.24 -7.53
C SER A 57 17.63 -12.21 -6.48
N TYR A 58 17.45 -12.68 -5.25
CA TYR A 58 17.17 -11.81 -4.10
C TYR A 58 18.29 -10.78 -3.94
N GLN A 59 19.54 -11.23 -3.90
CA GLN A 59 20.71 -10.37 -3.74
C GLN A 59 20.80 -9.28 -4.81
N LYS A 60 20.60 -9.63 -6.09
CA LYS A 60 20.62 -8.61 -7.16
C LYS A 60 19.44 -7.64 -7.07
N THR A 61 18.28 -8.11 -6.63
CA THR A 61 17.09 -7.27 -6.42
C THR A 61 17.32 -6.30 -5.25
N LEU A 62 17.94 -6.77 -4.18
CA LEU A 62 18.34 -5.97 -3.02
C LEU A 62 19.38 -4.91 -3.42
N GLU A 63 20.42 -5.28 -4.17
CA GLU A 63 21.41 -4.33 -4.71
C GLU A 63 20.79 -3.28 -5.63
N HIS A 64 19.79 -3.68 -6.43
CA HIS A 64 19.02 -2.74 -7.26
C HIS A 64 18.12 -1.83 -6.41
N PHE A 65 17.57 -2.34 -5.30
CA PHE A 65 16.75 -1.57 -4.37
C PHE A 65 17.57 -0.48 -3.68
N TYR A 66 18.76 -0.82 -3.20
CA TYR A 66 19.68 0.12 -2.56
C TYR A 66 20.23 1.21 -3.48
N LYS A 67 19.97 1.12 -4.78
CA LYS A 67 20.31 2.14 -5.77
C LYS A 67 19.09 2.95 -6.21
N GLN A 68 17.90 2.68 -5.67
CA GLN A 68 16.70 3.42 -6.04
C GLN A 68 16.77 4.85 -5.50
N PRO A 69 16.46 5.87 -6.31
CA PRO A 69 16.40 7.26 -5.83
C PRO A 69 15.26 7.51 -4.82
N ARG A 70 14.35 6.54 -4.69
CA ARG A 70 13.24 6.58 -3.71
C ARG A 70 13.65 6.09 -2.33
N LEU A 71 14.81 5.44 -2.19
CA LEU A 71 15.33 5.02 -0.89
C LEU A 71 16.08 6.19 -0.25
N LEU A 72 15.46 6.77 0.78
CA LEU A 72 15.98 7.94 1.50
C LEU A 72 17.04 7.53 2.53
N VAL A 73 16.76 6.47 3.28
CA VAL A 73 17.63 5.96 4.33
C VAL A 73 17.99 4.52 4.02
N LYS A 74 19.30 4.24 4.01
CA LYS A 74 19.86 2.90 3.92
C LYS A 74 20.67 2.64 5.18
N LYS A 75 20.24 1.68 5.98
CA LYS A 75 21.04 1.16 7.09
C LYS A 75 21.15 -0.34 6.92
N GLU A 76 22.37 -0.80 6.62
CA GLU A 76 22.68 -2.23 6.72
C GLU A 76 22.62 -2.59 8.20
N LEU A 77 21.49 -3.12 8.65
CA LEU A 77 21.39 -3.67 9.99
C LEU A 77 22.17 -4.99 10.02
N PRO A 78 22.85 -5.29 11.14
CA PRO A 78 23.63 -6.51 11.27
C PRO A 78 22.73 -7.73 11.09
N ASP A 79 23.24 -8.75 10.39
CA ASP A 79 22.61 -10.05 10.12
C ASP A 79 21.98 -10.64 11.38
N SER A 80 20.73 -10.30 11.68
CA SER A 80 19.91 -11.02 12.64
C SER A 80 18.91 -11.82 11.85
N ASN A 81 19.26 -13.09 11.60
CA ASN A 81 18.45 -14.06 10.88
C ASN A 81 17.08 -14.36 11.54
N GLU A 82 16.63 -13.66 12.58
CA GLU A 82 15.46 -14.02 13.39
C GLU A 82 14.36 -12.94 13.38
N SER A 83 14.08 -12.37 12.22
CA SER A 83 12.98 -11.42 12.05
C SER A 83 11.69 -12.14 11.61
N TYR A 84 10.64 -12.02 12.43
CA TYR A 84 9.26 -12.18 11.94
C TYR A 84 8.92 -10.89 11.19
N GLU A 85 9.25 -10.85 9.91
CA GLU A 85 8.90 -9.72 9.05
C GLU A 85 7.38 -9.68 8.89
N PHE A 86 6.74 -8.53 8.67
CA PHE A 86 5.31 -8.50 8.36
C PHE A 86 5.15 -7.77 7.03
N ILE A 87 5.09 -8.53 5.94
CA ILE A 87 4.92 -7.95 4.60
C ILE A 87 3.50 -7.38 4.34
N ALA A 88 2.60 -7.58 5.29
CA ALA A 88 1.26 -7.00 5.38
C ALA A 88 0.90 -6.81 6.87
N SER A 89 0.12 -5.78 7.17
CA SER A 89 -0.36 -5.50 8.52
C SER A 89 -1.28 -6.61 9.03
N ASN A 90 -1.07 -7.00 10.28
CA ASN A 90 -1.91 -7.94 11.03
C ASN A 90 -2.94 -7.23 11.92
N GLU A 91 -3.09 -5.90 11.81
CA GLU A 91 -4.10 -5.11 12.52
C GLU A 91 -5.48 -5.34 11.86
N PHE A 92 -6.04 -6.54 12.00
CA PHE A 92 -7.30 -6.92 11.35
C PHE A 92 -8.48 -6.04 11.80
N ASP A 93 -8.39 -5.45 12.99
CA ASP A 93 -9.38 -4.52 13.55
C ASP A 93 -9.08 -3.03 13.31
N TYR A 94 -8.16 -2.69 12.38
CA TYR A 94 -7.85 -1.30 12.01
C TYR A 94 -9.06 -0.54 11.44
N TYR A 95 -10.14 -1.25 11.10
CA TYR A 95 -11.42 -0.61 10.81
C TYR A 95 -12.00 0.21 11.96
N ARG A 96 -11.55 -0.05 13.19
CA ARG A 96 -11.90 0.71 14.39
C ARG A 96 -11.04 1.95 14.55
N SER A 97 -10.03 2.15 13.70
CA SER A 97 -9.14 3.30 13.78
C SER A 97 -9.90 4.60 13.46
N PRO A 98 -9.96 5.54 14.42
CA PRO A 98 -10.52 6.85 14.24
C PRO A 98 -9.48 7.71 13.55
N ILE A 99 -9.62 7.84 12.23
CA ILE A 99 -8.68 8.63 11.46
C ILE A 99 -9.20 10.05 11.35
N LEU A 100 -8.40 10.98 11.86
CA LEU A 100 -8.61 12.41 11.64
C LEU A 100 -8.48 12.67 10.14
N ARG A 101 -9.54 13.18 9.51
CA ARG A 101 -9.54 13.59 8.09
C ARG A 101 -8.75 14.89 7.85
N LYS A 102 -7.77 15.18 8.70
CA LYS A 102 -6.89 16.34 8.57
C LYS A 102 -5.92 16.04 7.43
N GLU A 103 -5.86 16.96 6.47
CA GLU A 103 -4.91 16.82 5.36
C GLU A 103 -3.48 16.82 5.89
N THR A 104 -2.66 15.93 5.34
CA THR A 104 -1.22 15.86 5.61
C THR A 104 -0.43 16.09 4.32
N ASP A 105 0.70 16.77 4.42
CA ASP A 105 1.58 16.94 3.28
C ASP A 105 2.48 15.71 3.14
N VAL A 106 3.11 15.30 4.25
CA VAL A 106 4.02 14.15 4.31
C VAL A 106 3.52 13.17 5.35
N LEU A 107 3.22 11.94 4.94
CA LEU A 107 2.98 10.82 5.84
C LEU A 107 4.22 9.93 5.89
N LEU A 108 4.77 9.73 7.08
CA LEU A 108 5.66 8.62 7.40
C LEU A 108 4.83 7.51 8.04
N GLY A 109 4.91 6.29 7.51
CA GLY A 109 4.33 5.12 8.15
C GLY A 109 5.37 4.04 8.37
N PHE A 110 5.47 3.56 9.62
CA PHE A 110 6.16 2.33 9.93
C PHE A 110 5.22 1.15 9.66
N GLY A 111 5.64 0.25 8.77
CA GLY A 111 4.84 -0.89 8.31
C GLY A 111 4.26 -0.71 6.91
N THR A 112 3.22 -1.47 6.58
CA THR A 112 2.79 -1.69 5.18
C THR A 112 1.43 -1.05 4.86
N ASN A 113 0.39 -1.85 4.67
CA ASN A 113 -0.89 -1.39 4.14
C ASN A 113 -1.74 -0.55 5.12
N SER A 114 -1.50 -0.64 6.44
CA SER A 114 -2.07 0.33 7.40
C SER A 114 -1.64 1.76 7.08
N ALA A 115 -0.37 1.97 6.72
CA ALA A 115 0.14 3.29 6.34
C ALA A 115 -0.49 3.79 5.03
N TRP A 116 -0.81 2.88 4.09
CA TRP A 116 -1.44 3.23 2.82
C TRP A 116 -2.88 3.71 3.03
N ASP A 117 -3.65 2.99 3.86
CA ASP A 117 -5.02 3.35 4.21
C ASP A 117 -5.04 4.72 4.92
N LEU A 118 -4.09 4.97 5.82
CA LEU A 118 -3.93 6.28 6.48
C LEU A 118 -3.55 7.39 5.48
N ALA A 119 -2.67 7.13 4.52
CA ALA A 119 -2.25 8.10 3.51
C ALA A 119 -3.44 8.60 2.67
N ILE A 120 -4.34 7.69 2.31
CA ILE A 120 -5.52 7.99 1.51
C ILE A 120 -6.52 8.83 2.30
N ARG A 121 -6.73 8.45 3.56
CA ARG A 121 -7.68 9.12 4.47
C ARG A 121 -7.22 10.53 4.87
N THR A 122 -5.91 10.73 5.00
CA THR A 122 -5.29 12.03 5.27
C THR A 122 -4.93 12.82 4.01
N ASN A 123 -5.29 12.32 2.82
CA ASN A 123 -4.98 12.95 1.53
C ASN A 123 -3.49 13.34 1.38
N ALA A 124 -2.60 12.43 1.81
CA ALA A 124 -1.16 12.68 1.84
C ALA A 124 -0.63 13.10 0.46
N LYS A 125 0.25 14.12 0.41
CA LYS A 125 0.91 14.52 -0.84
C LYS A 125 2.13 13.67 -1.15
N LYS A 126 2.78 13.16 -0.10
CA LYS A 126 3.99 12.32 -0.10
C LYS A 126 3.80 11.20 0.93
N LEU A 127 4.27 9.99 0.59
CA LEU A 127 4.22 8.82 1.45
C LEU A 127 5.64 8.26 1.58
N ILE A 128 6.11 8.12 2.82
CA ILE A 128 7.35 7.44 3.17
C ILE A 128 6.95 6.17 3.90
N ILE A 129 7.36 5.01 3.36
CA ILE A 129 7.21 3.73 4.03
C ILE A 129 8.53 3.36 4.68
N ALA A 130 8.50 3.20 5.99
CA ALA A 130 9.67 2.86 6.78
C ALA A 130 9.50 1.50 7.43
N ASP A 131 10.59 0.75 7.45
CA ASP A 131 10.66 -0.50 8.17
C ASP A 131 12.12 -0.78 8.52
N TRP A 132 12.35 -1.45 9.64
CA TRP A 132 13.70 -1.89 10.01
C TRP A 132 14.13 -3.06 9.13
N ALA A 133 13.18 -3.91 8.72
CA ALA A 133 13.39 -4.97 7.75
C ALA A 133 13.28 -4.44 6.32
N VAL A 134 14.05 -5.01 5.39
CA VAL A 134 14.04 -4.56 4.00
C VAL A 134 12.91 -5.19 3.20
N GLU A 135 12.44 -6.35 3.63
CA GLU A 135 11.51 -7.22 2.93
C GLU A 135 10.15 -6.56 2.69
N PRO A 136 9.50 -5.90 3.67
CA PRO A 136 8.27 -5.14 3.42
C PRO A 136 8.46 -4.03 2.37
N LEU A 137 9.63 -3.41 2.34
CA LEU A 137 9.98 -2.37 1.37
C LEU A 137 10.16 -2.96 -0.04
N LEU A 138 10.82 -4.11 -0.14
CA LEU A 138 10.96 -4.85 -1.41
C LEU A 138 9.61 -5.31 -1.95
N VAL A 139 8.73 -5.86 -1.11
CA VAL A 139 7.37 -6.25 -1.54
C VAL A 139 6.61 -5.02 -2.03
N THR A 140 6.73 -3.88 -1.34
CA THR A 140 6.05 -2.65 -1.75
C THR A 140 6.58 -2.14 -3.12
N GLU A 141 7.90 -2.11 -3.32
CA GLU A 141 8.52 -1.61 -4.57
C GLU A 141 8.37 -2.57 -5.75
N TYR A 142 8.63 -3.86 -5.55
CA TYR A 142 8.76 -4.82 -6.65
C TYR A 142 7.52 -5.66 -6.90
N LEU A 143 6.52 -5.65 -6.01
CA LEU A 143 5.24 -6.31 -6.24
C LEU A 143 4.09 -5.31 -6.24
N MET A 144 3.86 -4.60 -5.13
CA MET A 144 2.66 -3.78 -4.97
C MET A 144 2.62 -2.60 -5.93
N ARG A 145 3.73 -1.87 -6.09
CA ARG A 145 3.83 -0.74 -7.02
C ARG A 145 3.58 -1.12 -8.48
N PRO A 146 4.20 -2.19 -9.03
CA PRO A 146 3.83 -2.71 -10.35
C PRO A 146 2.35 -3.06 -10.48
N LEU A 147 1.78 -3.80 -9.53
CA LEU A 147 0.37 -4.22 -9.60
C LEU A 147 -0.59 -3.02 -9.53
N ILE A 148 -0.35 -2.06 -8.66
CA ILE A 148 -1.13 -0.81 -8.55
C ILE A 148 -1.03 0.01 -9.85
N ALA A 149 0.16 0.10 -10.45
CA ALA A 149 0.38 0.87 -11.67
C ALA A 149 -0.48 0.38 -12.85
N ILE A 150 -0.58 -0.94 -13.04
CA ILE A 150 -1.37 -1.54 -14.13
C ILE A 150 -2.86 -1.70 -13.83
N SER A 151 -3.27 -1.54 -12.56
CA SER A 151 -4.66 -1.67 -12.12
C SER A 151 -5.50 -0.46 -12.48
N ARG A 152 -6.70 -0.67 -13.03
CA ARG A 152 -7.66 0.44 -13.26
C ARG A 152 -8.49 0.77 -12.02
N GLY A 153 -8.53 -0.10 -11.03
CA GLY A 153 -9.27 0.06 -9.79
C GLY A 153 -9.06 -1.14 -8.86
N PRO A 154 -9.77 -1.18 -7.72
CA PRO A 154 -9.64 -2.24 -6.71
C PRO A 154 -9.75 -3.66 -7.27
N GLU A 155 -10.73 -3.91 -8.15
CA GLU A 155 -10.96 -5.24 -8.74
C GLU A 155 -9.79 -5.75 -9.56
N ASP A 156 -9.21 -4.86 -10.37
CA ASP A 156 -8.07 -5.24 -11.19
C ASP A 156 -6.88 -5.56 -10.26
N PHE A 157 -6.71 -4.81 -9.17
CA PHE A 157 -5.66 -5.08 -8.19
C PHE A 157 -5.84 -6.43 -7.48
N ILE A 158 -7.04 -6.76 -7.00
CA ILE A 158 -7.32 -8.05 -6.33
C ILE A 158 -7.12 -9.22 -7.31
N SER A 159 -7.59 -9.06 -8.55
CA SER A 159 -7.38 -10.03 -9.63
C SER A 159 -5.89 -10.24 -9.93
N TYR A 160 -5.11 -9.16 -10.02
CA TYR A 160 -3.67 -9.28 -10.23
C TYR A 160 -2.96 -9.85 -9.01
N LEU A 161 -3.29 -9.42 -7.79
CA LEU A 161 -2.67 -9.97 -6.57
C LEU A 161 -2.90 -11.48 -6.46
N SER A 162 -4.13 -11.95 -6.72
CA SER A 162 -4.43 -13.39 -6.75
C SER A 162 -3.78 -14.13 -7.93
N GLY A 163 -3.54 -13.44 -9.04
CA GLY A 163 -3.09 -14.08 -10.29
C GLY A 163 -4.22 -14.86 -10.98
N THR A 164 -5.47 -14.46 -10.77
CA THR A 164 -6.64 -15.06 -11.39
C THR A 164 -7.42 -14.02 -12.20
N PRO A 165 -7.95 -14.39 -13.39
CA PRO A 165 -8.58 -13.43 -14.27
C PRO A 165 -9.87 -12.87 -13.66
N LYS A 166 -10.22 -11.65 -14.10
CA LYS A 166 -11.52 -11.02 -13.85
C LYS A 166 -12.59 -11.73 -14.68
N VAL A 167 -12.92 -12.97 -14.33
CA VAL A 167 -14.16 -13.60 -14.80
C VAL A 167 -15.31 -12.73 -14.33
N SER A 168 -16.37 -12.58 -15.13
CA SER A 168 -17.50 -11.65 -14.97
C SER A 168 -18.04 -11.57 -13.54
N LEU A 169 -17.38 -10.80 -12.67
CA LEU A 169 -17.78 -10.60 -11.30
C LEU A 169 -19.14 -9.91 -11.27
N PRO A 170 -20.08 -10.35 -10.44
CA PRO A 170 -21.30 -9.60 -10.17
C PRO A 170 -20.94 -8.16 -9.78
N LYS A 171 -21.65 -7.17 -10.34
CA LYS A 171 -21.32 -5.74 -10.21
C LYS A 171 -21.39 -5.18 -8.77
N HIS A 172 -21.83 -5.97 -7.80
CA HIS A 172 -22.16 -5.51 -6.44
C HIS A 172 -21.61 -6.43 -5.33
N LEU A 173 -20.51 -7.16 -5.60
CA LEU A 173 -19.89 -7.95 -4.54
C LEU A 173 -19.28 -7.05 -3.45
N SER A 174 -19.42 -7.45 -2.19
CA SER A 174 -18.65 -6.93 -1.07
C SER A 174 -17.16 -7.23 -1.26
N LEU A 175 -16.27 -6.62 -0.46
CA LEU A 175 -14.83 -6.96 -0.52
C LEU A 175 -14.60 -8.44 -0.19
N GLU A 176 -15.32 -8.98 0.80
CA GLU A 176 -15.27 -10.39 1.20
C GLU A 176 -15.63 -11.31 0.04
N GLU A 177 -16.78 -11.10 -0.59
CA GLU A 177 -17.25 -11.94 -1.71
C GLU A 177 -16.29 -11.90 -2.91
N ARG A 178 -15.57 -10.78 -3.11
CA ARG A 178 -14.53 -10.68 -4.16
C ARG A 178 -13.32 -11.54 -3.82
N PHE A 179 -12.83 -11.48 -2.58
CA PHE A 179 -11.71 -12.33 -2.15
C PHE A 179 -12.09 -13.81 -2.24
N GLU A 180 -13.26 -14.21 -1.73
CA GLU A 180 -13.78 -15.59 -1.80
C GLU A 180 -13.85 -16.09 -3.25
N PHE A 181 -14.40 -15.30 -4.18
CA PHE A 181 -14.45 -15.66 -5.59
C PHE A 181 -13.07 -15.98 -6.17
N HIS A 182 -12.07 -15.15 -5.85
CA HIS A 182 -10.70 -15.36 -6.33
C HIS A 182 -10.06 -16.60 -5.69
N TYR A 183 -10.44 -16.99 -4.46
CA TYR A 183 -10.05 -18.28 -3.89
C TYR A 183 -10.65 -19.46 -4.64
N GLU A 184 -11.94 -19.40 -5.00
CA GLU A 184 -12.57 -20.46 -5.79
C GLU A 184 -11.83 -20.67 -7.12
N LEU A 185 -11.44 -19.59 -7.80
CA LEU A 185 -10.63 -19.66 -9.03
C LEU A 185 -9.22 -20.19 -8.79
N LEU A 186 -8.60 -19.85 -7.66
CA LEU A 186 -7.28 -20.38 -7.28
C LEU A 186 -7.34 -21.89 -7.03
N ASP A 187 -8.45 -22.36 -6.48
CA ASP A 187 -8.69 -23.74 -6.11
C ASP A 187 -9.10 -24.64 -7.27
N ASP A 188 -9.54 -24.08 -8.39
CA ASP A 188 -9.93 -24.84 -9.57
C ASP A 188 -8.69 -25.31 -10.38
N PRO A 189 -8.41 -26.63 -10.43
CA PRO A 189 -7.29 -27.16 -11.20
C PRO A 189 -7.49 -27.05 -12.71
N SER A 190 -8.73 -26.98 -13.19
CA SER A 190 -9.03 -26.85 -14.63
C SER A 190 -8.57 -25.51 -15.19
N LEU A 191 -8.50 -24.48 -14.34
CA LEU A 191 -8.10 -23.11 -14.71
C LEU A 191 -6.57 -22.91 -14.71
N LYS A 192 -5.75 -23.93 -14.48
CA LYS A 192 -4.28 -23.79 -14.37
C LYS A 192 -3.64 -23.14 -15.61
N ALA A 193 -4.09 -23.54 -16.81
CA ALA A 193 -3.57 -22.99 -18.07
C ALA A 193 -4.01 -21.52 -18.26
N GLU A 194 -5.27 -21.22 -17.95
CA GLU A 194 -5.83 -19.87 -18.04
C GLU A 194 -5.14 -18.92 -17.06
N ARG A 195 -4.96 -19.32 -15.80
CA ARG A 195 -4.20 -18.54 -14.80
C ARG A 195 -2.78 -18.25 -15.26
N LYS A 196 -2.09 -19.24 -15.84
CA LYS A 196 -0.73 -19.02 -16.39
C LYS A 196 -0.75 -18.00 -17.53
N ALA A 197 -1.74 -18.06 -18.42
CA ALA A 197 -1.90 -17.09 -19.50
C ALA A 197 -2.17 -15.69 -18.95
N PHE A 198 -3.07 -15.57 -17.96
CA PHE A 198 -3.38 -14.33 -17.29
C PHE A 198 -2.16 -13.72 -16.59
N ILE A 199 -1.36 -14.52 -15.90
CA ILE A 199 -0.12 -14.03 -15.26
C ILE A 199 0.88 -13.51 -16.31
N ASN A 200 1.03 -14.20 -17.45
CA ASN A 200 1.88 -13.70 -18.53
C ASN A 200 1.37 -12.35 -19.06
N GLU A 201 0.04 -12.18 -19.17
CA GLU A 201 -0.57 -10.90 -19.54
C GLU A 201 -0.25 -9.81 -18.51
N VAL A 202 -0.35 -10.10 -17.22
CA VAL A 202 0.03 -9.18 -16.13
C VAL A 202 1.49 -8.74 -16.26
N LEU A 203 2.41 -9.69 -16.45
CA LEU A 203 3.84 -9.39 -16.63
C LEU A 203 4.09 -8.54 -17.87
N GLN A 204 3.38 -8.81 -18.97
CA GLN A 204 3.47 -8.00 -20.19
C GLN A 204 2.94 -6.58 -19.97
N ARG A 205 1.82 -6.42 -19.25
CA ARG A 205 1.30 -5.10 -18.88
C ARG A 205 2.30 -4.32 -18.03
N ILE A 206 2.94 -4.95 -17.05
CA ILE A 206 3.98 -4.32 -16.23
C ILE A 206 5.17 -3.90 -17.09
N ALA A 207 5.63 -4.78 -17.99
CA ALA A 207 6.75 -4.49 -18.88
C ALA A 207 6.49 -3.29 -19.82
N ASN A 208 5.22 -3.05 -20.15
CA ASN A 208 4.80 -1.92 -20.97
C ASN A 208 4.62 -0.61 -20.16
N VAL A 209 4.65 -0.66 -18.82
CA VAL A 209 4.69 0.55 -17.98
C VAL A 209 6.13 1.02 -17.86
N GLY A 210 6.41 2.22 -18.38
CA GLY A 210 7.74 2.84 -18.23
C GLY A 210 8.12 3.01 -16.75
N GLY A 211 9.39 2.79 -16.43
CA GLY A 211 9.92 2.95 -15.06
C GLY A 211 10.00 1.68 -14.22
N PHE A 212 9.67 0.51 -14.77
CA PHE A 212 9.94 -0.79 -14.15
C PHE A 212 11.08 -1.51 -14.86
N SER A 213 12.03 -2.02 -14.09
CA SER A 213 13.18 -2.78 -14.59
C SER A 213 12.88 -4.29 -14.66
N THR A 214 13.77 -5.05 -15.30
CA THR A 214 13.68 -6.52 -15.33
C THR A 214 13.61 -7.15 -13.92
N TYR A 215 14.21 -6.53 -12.90
CA TYR A 215 14.13 -7.00 -11.51
C TYR A 215 12.70 -7.01 -10.98
N HIS A 216 11.86 -6.04 -11.39
CA HIS A 216 10.44 -6.02 -11.04
C HIS A 216 9.70 -7.21 -11.67
N LEU A 217 9.93 -7.44 -12.98
CA LEU A 217 9.32 -8.57 -13.68
C LEU A 217 9.75 -9.92 -13.09
N GLN A 218 11.02 -10.07 -12.72
CA GLN A 218 11.55 -11.27 -12.07
C GLN A 218 10.94 -11.48 -10.68
N PHE A 219 10.80 -10.42 -9.88
CA PHE A 219 10.19 -10.49 -8.55
C PHE A 219 8.70 -10.89 -8.65
N VAL A 220 7.92 -10.23 -9.51
CA VAL A 220 6.50 -10.55 -9.74
C VAL A 220 6.32 -11.97 -10.28
N ALA A 221 7.16 -12.39 -11.23
CA ALA A 221 7.12 -13.77 -11.75
C ALA A 221 7.42 -14.80 -10.65
N ASN A 222 8.44 -14.54 -9.83
CA ASN A 222 8.78 -15.40 -8.69
C ASN A 222 7.64 -15.45 -7.66
N TYR A 223 7.00 -14.32 -7.34
CA TYR A 223 5.81 -14.26 -6.48
C TYR A 223 4.72 -15.21 -6.97
N TYR A 224 4.33 -15.14 -8.24
CA TYR A 224 3.27 -16.01 -8.78
C TYR A 224 3.63 -17.49 -8.81
N ILE A 225 4.90 -17.84 -9.06
CA ILE A 225 5.33 -19.25 -8.98
C ILE A 225 5.21 -19.75 -7.54
N GLN A 226 5.58 -18.94 -6.56
CA GLN A 226 5.49 -19.30 -5.15
C GLN A 226 4.04 -19.39 -4.66
N ASN A 227 3.19 -18.44 -5.03
CA ASN A 227 1.76 -18.42 -4.68
C ASN A 227 1.04 -19.67 -5.21
N ASN A 228 1.23 -20.01 -6.50
CA ASN A 228 0.64 -21.22 -7.11
C ASN A 228 1.11 -22.53 -6.45
N ALA A 229 2.36 -22.58 -5.96
CA ALA A 229 2.89 -23.75 -5.25
C ALA A 229 2.30 -23.92 -3.84
N TYR A 230 1.87 -22.82 -3.20
CA TYR A 230 1.29 -22.83 -1.86
C TYR A 230 -0.18 -23.27 -1.88
N VAL A 231 -1.00 -22.72 -2.79
CA VAL A 231 -2.42 -23.12 -2.95
C VAL A 231 -2.53 -24.64 -3.19
N ALA A 232 -1.58 -25.22 -3.94
CA ALA A 232 -1.52 -26.67 -4.15
C ALA A 232 -1.19 -27.48 -2.88
N LYS A 233 -0.55 -26.88 -1.87
CA LYS A 233 -0.12 -27.53 -0.61
C LYS A 233 -1.06 -27.31 0.57
N ALA A 234 -1.72 -26.15 0.65
CA ALA A 234 -2.62 -25.80 1.76
C ALA A 234 -3.81 -26.78 1.92
N LYS A 235 -4.22 -27.49 0.86
CA LYS A 235 -5.24 -28.56 0.94
C LYS A 235 -4.77 -29.86 1.62
N HIS A 236 -3.48 -30.05 1.87
CA HIS A 236 -2.97 -31.25 2.54
C HIS A 236 -2.59 -31.05 4.01
N ILE A 237 -2.63 -29.81 4.52
CA ILE A 237 -2.12 -29.51 5.86
C ILE A 237 -3.09 -28.57 6.57
N GLN A 238 -4.06 -29.16 7.29
CA GLN A 238 -4.80 -28.49 8.38
C GLN A 238 -3.92 -28.27 9.64
N ALA A 239 -2.59 -28.29 9.52
CA ALA A 239 -1.66 -28.24 10.65
C ALA A 239 -0.35 -27.56 10.24
N ILE A 240 -0.36 -26.25 9.99
CA ILE A 240 0.87 -25.49 9.78
C ILE A 240 1.35 -24.98 11.15
N ASP A 241 1.91 -25.88 11.94
CA ASP A 241 2.75 -25.51 13.10
C ASP A 241 4.06 -26.33 13.16
N SER A 242 4.28 -27.32 12.29
CA SER A 242 5.34 -28.30 12.57
C SER A 242 6.12 -28.87 11.38
N LEU A 243 6.01 -28.32 10.16
CA LEU A 243 6.63 -28.95 8.99
C LEU A 243 7.44 -28.01 8.10
N LEU A 244 8.49 -27.35 8.60
CA LEU A 244 9.60 -26.92 7.72
C LEU A 244 10.96 -26.91 8.47
N PRO A 245 11.90 -27.81 8.15
CA PRO A 245 13.32 -27.61 8.41
C PRO A 245 13.99 -26.88 7.23
N SER A 246 15.08 -26.16 7.53
CA SER A 246 16.08 -25.50 6.67
C SER A 246 15.95 -23.98 6.49
N ASP A 247 17.09 -23.32 6.72
CA ASP A 247 17.30 -21.88 6.89
C ASP A 247 17.08 -21.00 5.66
N ASP A 248 16.58 -21.55 4.55
CA ASP A 248 16.40 -20.85 3.28
C ASP A 248 14.93 -20.39 3.07
N ILE A 249 14.16 -20.32 4.16
CA ILE A 249 12.69 -20.26 4.18
C ILE A 249 12.14 -18.93 4.72
N ARG A 250 12.95 -18.10 5.37
CA ARG A 250 12.45 -16.96 6.19
C ARG A 250 11.77 -15.85 5.33
N THR A 251 12.23 -15.60 4.10
CA THR A 251 11.53 -14.77 3.08
C THR A 251 10.46 -15.51 2.27
N LYS A 252 10.42 -16.85 2.31
CA LYS A 252 9.54 -17.70 1.49
C LYS A 252 8.17 -17.94 2.13
N VAL A 253 7.96 -17.74 3.43
CA VAL A 253 6.68 -18.10 4.06
C VAL A 253 5.60 -17.03 3.83
N GLN A 254 5.96 -15.75 3.87
CA GLN A 254 4.93 -14.71 3.92
C GLN A 254 4.48 -14.21 2.56
N THR A 255 5.38 -14.13 1.57
CA THR A 255 4.97 -13.79 0.19
C THR A 255 4.02 -14.83 -0.40
N ARG A 256 4.02 -16.06 0.13
CA ARG A 256 3.07 -17.14 -0.24
C ARG A 256 1.66 -16.94 0.30
N GLU A 257 1.48 -16.11 1.32
CA GLU A 257 0.21 -15.88 2.01
C GLU A 257 -0.30 -14.44 1.81
N LEU A 258 0.37 -13.63 0.99
CA LEU A 258 0.04 -12.21 0.86
C LEU A 258 -1.43 -11.96 0.46
N PHE A 259 -1.98 -12.80 -0.43
CA PHE A 259 -3.39 -12.72 -0.81
C PHE A 259 -4.32 -13.02 0.38
N SER A 260 -3.97 -14.01 1.22
CA SER A 260 -4.74 -14.37 2.41
C SER A 260 -4.61 -13.37 3.56
N PHE A 261 -3.46 -12.71 3.69
CA PHE A 261 -3.31 -11.58 4.61
C PHE A 261 -4.20 -10.40 4.21
N PHE A 262 -4.23 -10.06 2.91
CA PHE A 262 -5.10 -9.00 2.40
C PHE A 262 -6.57 -9.35 2.54
N GLU A 263 -6.96 -10.59 2.25
CA GLU A 263 -8.30 -11.09 2.56
C GLU A 263 -8.60 -10.86 4.05
N ARG A 264 -7.90 -11.50 4.98
CA ARG A 264 -8.20 -11.41 6.42
C ARG A 264 -8.31 -9.96 6.91
N ARG A 265 -7.44 -9.08 6.41
CA ARG A 265 -7.43 -7.66 6.73
C ARG A 265 -8.65 -6.88 6.19
N TYR A 266 -9.14 -7.21 4.99
CA TYR A 266 -10.17 -6.43 4.30
C TYR A 266 -11.53 -7.13 4.17
N SER A 267 -11.61 -8.44 4.45
CA SER A 267 -12.81 -9.27 4.43
C SER A 267 -13.29 -9.71 5.81
N GLY A 268 -12.53 -9.46 6.89
CA GLY A 268 -12.94 -9.83 8.26
C GLY A 268 -13.10 -11.33 8.50
N ALA A 269 -12.44 -12.18 7.70
CA ALA A 269 -12.56 -13.65 7.72
C ALA A 269 -12.11 -14.34 9.04
N ASP A 270 -11.70 -13.61 10.07
CA ASP A 270 -11.37 -14.15 11.39
C ASP A 270 -12.59 -14.37 12.29
N GLY A 271 -13.80 -14.18 11.77
CA GLY A 271 -15.04 -14.32 12.53
C GLY A 271 -15.34 -13.11 13.41
N SER A 272 -14.61 -12.00 13.26
CA SER A 272 -15.07 -10.73 13.80
C SER A 272 -16.32 -10.30 13.01
N LEU A 273 -17.40 -10.00 13.73
CA LEU A 273 -18.74 -9.54 13.28
C LEU A 273 -18.76 -8.30 12.34
N ALA A 274 -17.65 -7.93 11.72
CA ALA A 274 -17.32 -6.56 11.40
C ALA A 274 -17.54 -6.13 9.95
N VAL A 275 -17.54 -6.97 8.91
CA VAL A 275 -17.70 -6.42 7.53
C VAL A 275 -19.11 -5.86 7.31
N LYS A 276 -20.16 -6.57 7.73
CA LYS A 276 -21.53 -6.03 7.68
C LYS A 276 -21.71 -4.81 8.58
N GLU A 277 -21.05 -4.74 9.74
CA GLU A 277 -21.08 -3.55 10.60
C GLU A 277 -20.21 -2.41 10.04
N VAL A 278 -19.12 -2.66 9.31
CA VAL A 278 -18.23 -1.64 8.76
C VAL A 278 -18.79 -1.05 7.47
N GLU A 279 -19.29 -1.90 6.57
CA GLU A 279 -19.99 -1.46 5.35
C GLU A 279 -21.29 -0.71 5.70
N SER A 280 -22.04 -1.13 6.73
CA SER A 280 -23.28 -0.45 7.14
C SER A 280 -23.12 0.71 8.13
N ARG A 281 -22.17 0.69 9.07
CA ARG A 281 -21.97 1.78 10.05
C ARG A 281 -21.10 2.91 9.55
N TYR A 282 -20.18 2.68 8.61
CA TYR A 282 -19.19 3.71 8.26
C TYR A 282 -19.33 4.31 6.87
N ALA A 283 -19.91 3.62 5.87
CA ALA A 283 -20.16 4.15 4.51
C ALA A 283 -19.02 5.07 3.98
N ASP A 284 -17.77 4.79 4.38
CA ASP A 284 -16.65 5.68 4.19
C ASP A 284 -15.91 5.20 2.95
N PRO A 285 -16.05 5.88 1.81
CA PRO A 285 -15.42 5.44 0.57
C PRO A 285 -13.89 5.43 0.66
N LEU A 286 -13.31 6.10 1.66
CA LEU A 286 -11.87 6.17 1.90
C LEU A 286 -11.40 5.25 3.03
N PHE A 287 -12.25 4.35 3.52
CA PHE A 287 -11.89 3.45 4.61
C PHE A 287 -10.61 2.64 4.33
N SER A 288 -10.49 2.12 3.10
CA SER A 288 -9.31 1.41 2.60
C SER A 288 -9.04 1.80 1.16
N PHE A 289 -7.82 1.60 0.67
CA PHE A 289 -7.54 1.72 -0.76
C PHE A 289 -8.38 0.81 -1.66
N LEU A 290 -8.98 -0.26 -1.10
CA LEU A 290 -9.88 -1.17 -1.82
C LEU A 290 -11.36 -0.76 -1.76
N SER A 291 -11.75 0.16 -0.87
CA SER A 291 -13.17 0.45 -0.61
C SER A 291 -13.87 1.25 -1.71
N SER A 292 -13.12 2.03 -2.50
CA SER A 292 -13.69 2.78 -3.63
C SER A 292 -12.66 3.08 -4.71
N GLN A 293 -13.14 3.47 -5.89
CA GLN A 293 -12.28 3.96 -6.95
C GLN A 293 -11.52 5.22 -6.53
N GLU A 294 -12.15 6.12 -5.78
CA GLU A 294 -11.51 7.34 -5.29
C GLU A 294 -10.33 7.03 -4.37
N ALA A 295 -10.51 6.10 -3.42
CA ALA A 295 -9.44 5.67 -2.53
C ALA A 295 -8.28 5.04 -3.30
N PHE A 296 -8.60 4.18 -4.27
CA PHE A 296 -7.60 3.54 -5.12
C PHE A 296 -6.81 4.53 -5.96
N ASP A 297 -7.49 5.51 -6.58
CA ASP A 297 -6.83 6.54 -7.39
C ASP A 297 -5.90 7.43 -6.56
N ARG A 298 -6.27 7.74 -5.31
CA ARG A 298 -5.41 8.45 -4.35
C ARG A 298 -4.14 7.65 -4.06
N LEU A 299 -4.26 6.36 -3.76
CA LEU A 299 -3.11 5.48 -3.53
C LEU A 299 -2.23 5.37 -4.78
N LYS A 300 -2.86 5.15 -5.94
CA LYS A 300 -2.16 5.01 -7.21
C LYS A 300 -1.33 6.25 -7.53
N LYS A 301 -1.86 7.44 -7.28
CA LYS A 301 -1.12 8.70 -7.42
C LYS A 301 0.09 8.74 -6.50
N LEU A 302 -0.02 8.30 -5.25
CA LEU A 302 1.12 8.22 -4.34
C LEU A 302 2.21 7.30 -4.89
N PHE A 303 1.83 6.12 -5.37
CA PHE A 303 2.74 5.09 -5.85
C PHE A 303 3.43 5.40 -7.18
N GLN A 304 2.93 6.38 -7.94
CA GLN A 304 3.55 6.80 -9.21
C GLN A 304 4.84 7.60 -8.99
N ASP A 305 4.81 8.67 -8.21
CA ASP A 305 5.91 9.64 -8.12
C ASP A 305 6.12 10.21 -6.70
N LYS A 306 5.33 9.79 -5.72
CA LYS A 306 5.33 10.39 -4.36
C LYS A 306 5.61 9.39 -3.24
N LEU A 307 5.91 8.14 -3.59
CA LEU A 307 6.30 7.07 -2.68
C LEU A 307 7.82 7.03 -2.53
N TYR A 308 8.27 6.96 -1.27
CA TYR A 308 9.65 6.86 -0.83
C TYR A 308 9.78 5.77 0.24
N TYR A 309 11.02 5.33 0.48
CA TYR A 309 11.34 4.25 1.39
C TYR A 309 12.43 4.67 2.38
N ALA A 310 12.37 4.11 3.59
CA ALA A 310 13.44 4.23 4.58
C ALA A 310 13.65 2.87 5.24
N GLN A 311 14.84 2.28 5.07
CA GLN A 311 15.24 1.12 5.87
C GLN A 311 15.83 1.64 7.18
N ALA A 312 14.97 1.76 8.20
CA ALA A 312 15.29 2.42 9.45
C ALA A 312 14.39 1.92 10.58
N SER A 313 14.96 1.82 11.78
CA SER A 313 14.18 1.64 13.01
C SER A 313 13.42 2.92 13.36
N PHE A 314 12.40 2.80 14.22
CA PHE A 314 11.49 3.90 14.51
C PHE A 314 12.15 5.10 15.19
N GLU A 315 13.25 4.86 15.89
CA GLU A 315 14.07 5.82 16.63
C GLU A 315 15.21 6.42 15.81
N ASP A 316 15.37 6.03 14.54
CA ASP A 316 16.54 6.44 13.75
C ASP A 316 16.48 7.94 13.41
N PRO A 317 17.44 8.77 13.85
CA PRO A 317 17.41 10.20 13.60
C PRO A 317 17.54 10.56 12.11
N LEU A 318 18.12 9.69 11.28
CA LEU A 318 18.29 9.94 9.85
C LEU A 318 16.94 10.06 9.14
N ILE A 319 15.90 9.33 9.60
CA ILE A 319 14.59 9.40 8.97
C ILE A 319 13.97 10.80 9.10
N PHE A 320 14.16 11.46 10.24
CA PHE A 320 13.61 12.79 10.50
C PHE A 320 14.35 13.86 9.72
N GLN A 321 15.67 13.68 9.51
CA GLN A 321 16.44 14.54 8.63
C GLN A 321 15.92 14.46 7.19
N GLU A 322 15.65 13.27 6.69
CA GLU A 322 15.11 13.08 5.33
C GLU A 322 13.67 13.60 5.19
N ILE A 323 12.84 13.44 6.23
CA ILE A 323 11.52 14.11 6.28
C ILE A 323 11.67 15.62 6.19
N ALA A 324 12.61 16.21 6.94
CA ALA A 324 12.84 17.64 6.92
C ALA A 324 13.35 18.14 5.56
N ASN A 325 14.25 17.39 4.91
CA ASN A 325 14.71 17.69 3.55
C ASN A 325 13.53 17.71 2.57
N LEU A 326 12.73 16.64 2.54
CA LEU A 326 11.54 16.55 1.69
C LEU A 326 10.51 17.64 1.99
N ALA A 327 10.33 17.97 3.26
CA ALA A 327 9.40 19.01 3.67
C ALA A 327 9.86 20.39 3.19
N ASN A 328 11.14 20.70 3.33
CA ASN A 328 11.71 21.97 2.89
C ASN A 328 11.71 22.11 1.35
N GLU A 329 12.03 21.05 0.61
CA GLU A 329 11.97 21.03 -0.86
C GLU A 329 10.55 21.31 -1.39
N GLY A 330 9.54 20.76 -0.72
CA GLY A 330 8.14 20.92 -1.10
C GLY A 330 7.40 22.07 -0.43
N ASN A 331 8.04 22.81 0.48
CA ASN A 331 7.40 23.77 1.39
C ASN A 331 6.19 23.15 2.13
N TYR A 332 6.34 21.91 2.57
CA TYR A 332 5.37 21.16 3.33
C TYR A 332 5.45 21.49 4.82
N LYS A 333 4.30 21.56 5.48
CA LYS A 333 4.18 21.99 6.88
C LYS A 333 3.35 21.05 7.74
N LYS A 334 2.54 20.19 7.11
CA LYS A 334 1.69 19.22 7.80
C LYS A 334 2.31 17.84 7.70
N ILE A 335 2.78 17.32 8.82
CA ILE A 335 3.44 16.03 8.88
C ILE A 335 2.62 15.11 9.76
N SER A 336 2.46 13.87 9.30
CA SER A 336 1.87 12.80 10.07
C SER A 336 2.81 11.62 10.16
N ILE A 337 2.82 10.94 11.30
CA ILE A 337 3.66 9.77 11.56
C ILE A 337 2.79 8.65 12.10
N SER A 338 2.84 7.47 11.49
CA SER A 338 2.20 6.26 12.02
C SER A 338 3.25 5.29 12.51
N VAL A 339 3.15 4.90 13.78
CA VAL A 339 4.16 4.06 14.47
C VAL A 339 3.65 2.66 14.80
N SER A 340 2.43 2.29 14.38
CA SER A 340 1.74 1.05 14.77
C SER A 340 1.84 0.80 16.28
N ASN A 341 2.06 -0.44 16.71
CA ASN A 341 2.22 -0.87 18.11
C ASN A 341 3.69 -1.00 18.55
N ILE A 342 4.63 -0.42 17.81
CA ILE A 342 6.07 -0.48 18.10
C ILE A 342 6.39 -0.03 19.54
N PRO A 343 5.84 1.09 20.07
CA PRO A 343 6.13 1.51 21.45
C PRO A 343 5.67 0.48 22.50
N ASP A 344 4.47 -0.08 22.33
CA ASP A 344 3.90 -1.09 23.24
C ASP A 344 4.71 -2.40 23.19
N LEU A 345 5.23 -2.77 22.00
CA LEU A 345 6.12 -3.92 21.83
C LEU A 345 7.45 -3.70 22.59
N ILE A 346 8.06 -2.52 22.48
CA ILE A 346 9.31 -2.19 23.17
C ILE A 346 9.11 -2.22 24.69
N GLU A 347 8.01 -1.66 25.17
CA GLU A 347 7.65 -1.70 26.59
C GLU A 347 7.50 -3.14 27.09
N ALA A 348 6.82 -4.00 26.32
CA ALA A 348 6.66 -5.41 26.64
C ALA A 348 8.01 -6.15 26.68
N VAL A 349 8.89 -5.93 25.70
CA VAL A 349 10.23 -6.56 25.67
C VAL A 349 11.08 -6.09 26.84
N LYS A 350 11.07 -4.80 27.20
CA LYS A 350 11.80 -4.28 28.37
C LYS A 350 11.32 -4.89 29.70
N ARG A 351 10.02 -5.18 29.81
CA ARG A 351 9.42 -5.85 30.96
C ARG A 351 9.75 -7.34 31.03
N SER A 352 10.11 -7.95 29.91
CA SER A 352 10.50 -9.37 29.85
C SER A 352 11.93 -9.61 30.38
N ASN A 353 12.26 -10.87 30.65
CA ASN A 353 13.63 -11.31 30.98
C ASN A 353 14.42 -11.73 29.72
N SER A 354 14.11 -11.15 28.55
CA SER A 354 14.76 -11.51 27.29
C SER A 354 16.18 -10.92 27.21
N SER A 355 17.05 -11.59 26.45
CA SER A 355 18.36 -11.05 26.05
C SER A 355 18.24 -9.81 25.16
N GLU A 356 17.09 -9.60 24.51
CA GLU A 356 16.77 -8.41 23.73
C GLU A 356 16.57 -7.15 24.57
N LYS A 357 16.26 -7.31 25.86
CA LYS A 357 16.14 -6.20 26.81
C LYS A 357 17.37 -5.28 26.79
N ILE A 358 18.57 -5.85 26.76
CA ILE A 358 19.84 -5.09 26.77
C ILE A 358 19.96 -4.22 25.51
N ARG A 359 19.43 -4.66 24.36
CA ARG A 359 19.47 -3.89 23.10
C ARG A 359 18.49 -2.74 23.07
N LEU A 360 17.38 -2.83 23.81
CA LEU A 360 16.30 -1.84 23.80
C LEU A 360 16.32 -0.87 24.98
N GLU A 361 17.27 -1.00 25.92
CA GLU A 361 17.36 -0.13 27.11
C GLU A 361 17.46 1.37 26.77
N SER A 362 18.19 1.73 25.70
CA SER A 362 18.38 3.12 25.26
C SER A 362 17.22 3.69 24.44
N VAL A 363 16.27 2.86 24.03
CA VAL A 363 15.14 3.25 23.19
C VAL A 363 14.02 3.76 24.09
N PRO A 364 13.47 4.97 23.92
CA PRO A 364 12.33 5.43 24.73
C PRO A 364 11.17 4.43 24.65
N SER A 365 10.69 3.96 25.81
CA SER A 365 9.56 3.02 25.85
C SER A 365 8.21 3.71 25.93
N ASP A 366 8.19 5.01 26.26
CA ASP A 366 6.99 5.82 26.28
C ASP A 366 6.90 6.65 24.99
N LEU A 367 5.75 6.52 24.32
CA LEU A 367 5.42 7.26 23.09
C LEU A 367 5.61 8.78 23.27
N GLU A 368 5.33 9.30 24.46
CA GLU A 368 5.39 10.74 24.74
C GLU A 368 6.81 11.30 24.57
N THR A 369 7.84 10.66 25.14
CA THR A 369 9.24 11.06 24.93
C THR A 369 9.62 11.01 23.45
N TYR A 370 9.19 9.99 22.72
CA TYR A 370 9.44 9.88 21.28
C TYR A 370 8.78 11.02 20.49
N ILE A 371 7.51 11.29 20.78
CA ILE A 371 6.74 12.38 20.17
C ILE A 371 7.44 13.73 20.41
N GLN A 372 7.86 13.99 21.65
CA GLN A 372 8.56 15.21 22.05
C GLN A 372 9.85 15.41 21.28
N GLN A 373 10.71 14.38 21.25
CA GLN A 373 12.00 14.44 20.56
C GLN A 373 11.83 14.64 19.05
N THR A 374 10.89 13.91 18.44
CA THR A 374 10.59 13.99 17.01
C THR A 374 10.06 15.36 16.64
N GLN A 375 9.09 15.88 17.40
CA GLN A 375 8.50 17.20 17.17
C GLN A 375 9.56 18.31 17.29
N LEU A 376 10.41 18.25 18.33
CA LEU A 376 11.47 19.23 18.53
C LEU A 376 12.49 19.20 17.37
N GLY A 377 12.95 18.02 16.98
CA GLY A 377 13.91 17.85 15.88
C GLY A 377 13.38 18.37 14.54
N LEU A 378 12.12 18.06 14.22
CA LEU A 378 11.49 18.54 12.99
C LEU A 378 11.24 20.06 13.03
N GLN A 379 10.83 20.63 14.16
CA GLN A 379 10.56 22.07 14.27
C GLN A 379 11.83 22.90 14.11
N LEU A 380 12.97 22.42 14.59
CA LEU A 380 14.28 23.06 14.38
C LEU A 380 14.68 23.08 12.89
N SER A 381 14.17 22.14 12.10
CA SER A 381 14.59 21.91 10.72
C SER A 381 13.59 22.42 9.68
N ILE A 382 12.32 22.63 10.06
CA ILE A 382 11.22 22.96 9.15
C ILE A 382 10.54 24.25 9.60
N LYS A 383 10.60 25.27 8.73
CA LYS A 383 10.04 26.59 9.03
C LYS A 383 8.51 26.57 9.00
N ASN A 384 7.89 27.06 10.07
CA ASN A 384 6.43 27.09 10.25
C ASN A 384 5.78 25.70 10.22
N LEU A 385 6.48 24.69 10.74
CA LEU A 385 5.92 23.36 10.96
C LEU A 385 4.65 23.46 11.82
N GLU A 386 3.56 22.86 11.35
CA GLU A 386 2.36 22.64 12.17
C GLU A 386 2.60 21.49 13.16
N PRO A 387 1.83 21.37 14.26
CA PRO A 387 1.93 20.23 15.16
C PRO A 387 1.87 18.90 14.39
N VAL A 388 2.86 18.04 14.61
CA VAL A 388 2.97 16.74 13.98
C VAL A 388 1.91 15.82 14.58
N THR A 389 1.12 15.18 13.72
CA THR A 389 0.10 14.22 14.16
C THR A 389 0.69 12.81 14.19
N PHE A 390 0.70 12.18 15.36
CA PHE A 390 1.15 10.80 15.56
C PHE A 390 -0.06 9.87 15.65
N TYR A 391 -0.01 8.76 14.91
CA TYR A 391 -1.01 7.68 14.95
C TYR A 391 -0.37 6.43 15.54
N GLN A 392 -0.92 5.95 16.65
CA GLN A 392 -0.45 4.75 17.34
C GLN A 392 -1.56 3.69 17.42
N THR A 393 -1.17 2.44 17.18
CA THR A 393 -1.95 1.27 17.57
C THR A 393 -1.51 0.85 18.97
N ARG A 394 -2.44 0.72 19.89
CA ARG A 394 -2.22 0.26 21.26
C ARG A 394 -2.56 -1.21 21.38
N ASN A 395 -1.92 -1.85 22.35
CA ASN A 395 -1.92 -3.29 22.59
C ASN A 395 -1.06 -4.05 21.57
N THR A 396 -0.37 -5.08 22.02
CA THR A 396 0.42 -5.96 21.15
C THR A 396 -0.43 -7.03 20.46
N MET A 397 -1.67 -7.22 20.90
CA MET A 397 -2.65 -8.19 20.38
C MET A 397 -4.06 -7.58 20.34
N PRO A 398 -4.94 -8.04 19.43
CA PRO A 398 -6.34 -7.62 19.40
C PRO A 398 -7.12 -7.92 20.70
N PRO A 399 -8.16 -7.13 21.05
CA PRO A 399 -8.61 -5.94 20.33
C PRO A 399 -7.64 -4.78 20.56
N HIS A 400 -7.20 -4.15 19.48
CA HIS A 400 -6.37 -2.96 19.53
C HIS A 400 -7.23 -1.73 19.85
N SER A 401 -6.62 -0.76 20.53
CA SER A 401 -7.13 0.60 20.55
C SER A 401 -6.25 1.49 19.68
N TYR A 402 -6.80 2.60 19.20
CA TYR A 402 -6.12 3.48 18.27
C TYR A 402 -6.11 4.89 18.84
N GLU A 403 -4.97 5.56 18.76
CA GLU A 403 -4.77 6.90 19.32
C GLU A 403 -4.19 7.83 18.26
N ALA A 404 -4.64 9.07 18.28
CA ALA A 404 -4.05 10.16 17.53
C ALA A 404 -3.62 11.26 18.49
N VAL A 405 -2.34 11.66 18.43
CA VAL A 405 -1.74 12.60 19.37
C VAL A 405 -1.02 13.69 18.60
N GLU A 406 -1.21 14.94 19.01
CA GLU A 406 -0.37 16.07 18.59
C GLU A 406 0.41 16.59 19.80
N TYR A 407 1.67 16.96 19.59
CA TYR A 407 2.44 17.61 20.65
C TYR A 407 2.26 19.12 20.59
N ASP A 408 1.76 19.70 21.67
CA ASP A 408 1.71 21.14 21.84
C ASP A 408 2.98 21.63 22.52
N ILE A 409 3.90 22.15 21.69
CA ILE A 409 5.18 22.67 22.14
C ILE A 409 5.01 23.90 23.04
N GLN A 410 3.95 24.69 22.86
CA GLN A 410 3.74 25.89 23.68
C GLN A 410 3.42 25.53 25.13
N ASN A 411 2.67 24.44 25.31
CA ASN A 411 2.26 23.94 26.63
C ASN A 411 3.14 22.80 27.13
N ASN A 412 4.10 22.34 26.31
CA ASN A 412 4.97 21.18 26.58
C ASN A 412 4.17 19.92 26.93
N GLU A 413 3.02 19.74 26.29
CA GLU A 413 2.04 18.69 26.61
C GLU A 413 1.56 17.97 25.34
N SER A 414 1.35 16.66 25.47
CA SER A 414 0.72 15.86 24.42
C SER A 414 -0.79 16.05 24.46
N LYS A 415 -1.37 16.50 23.35
CA LYS A 415 -2.82 16.63 23.18
C LYS A 415 -3.35 15.40 22.45
N LYS A 416 -4.06 14.54 23.20
CA LYS A 416 -4.84 13.45 22.62
C LYS A 416 -5.99 14.04 21.80
N LEU A 417 -6.01 13.71 20.50
CA LEU A 417 -7.04 14.15 19.55
C LEU A 417 -8.18 13.14 19.47
N TYR A 418 -7.85 11.87 19.73
CA TYR A 418 -8.79 10.78 19.93
C TYR A 418 -8.24 9.82 20.98
#